data_AF-A0A935NNR2-F1
#
_entry.id   AF-A0A935NNR2-F1
#
_cell.length_a   1.000
_cell.length_b   1.000
_cell.length_c   1.000
_cell.angle_alpha   90.00
_cell.angle_beta   90.00
_cell.angle_gamma   90.00
#
_symmetry.space_group_name_H-M   'P 1'
#
loop_
_entity.id
_entity.type
_entity.pdbx_description
1 polymer ?
#
loop_
_entity_poly.entity_id
_entity_poly.type
_entity_poly.pdbx_seq_one_letter_code
_entity_poly.pdbx_strand_id
1 'polypeptide(L)'
;MADTVAPEFARFVEAERRAQRLPAATRPMAEGEVFKPVFIEAGRSAELLRVAARRAAGFFRPSKRNEVVWVEGENELAVMFAEVDVKLSTGLIRIGIPVRCDQTGPASIELLFAVGSPTQPAGLYAAAARRPNGPDIIVSTWGDALVAFAWQCVLDLVTGIAAATGKDQRGNLLVPVEIAVTGRGIEIVPMARHRFAGSSTLKSSTKIGKLP
;
A
#
# COMPACT_ATOMS: atom_id res chain seq x y z
N MET A 1 -3.15 -8.74 14.72
CA MET A 1 -3.01 -7.35 15.22
C MET A 1 -2.85 -6.37 14.04
N ALA A 2 -3.74 -6.44 13.05
CA ALA A 2 -3.62 -5.68 11.78
C ALA A 2 -4.75 -4.65 11.56
N ASP A 3 -5.68 -4.49 12.52
CA ASP A 3 -6.93 -3.75 12.32
C ASP A 3 -6.86 -2.25 12.63
N THR A 4 -5.67 -1.70 12.82
CA THR A 4 -5.51 -0.28 13.17
C THR A 4 -4.81 0.49 12.05
N VAL A 5 -5.47 1.56 11.63
CA VAL A 5 -4.92 2.60 10.76
C VAL A 5 -3.66 3.16 11.42
N ALA A 6 -2.58 3.30 10.66
CA ALA A 6 -1.36 3.92 11.17
C ALA A 6 -1.67 5.37 11.64
N PRO A 7 -1.22 5.79 12.83
CA PRO A 7 -1.50 7.13 13.35
C PRO A 7 -1.10 8.26 12.39
N GLU A 8 -0.08 8.05 11.57
CA GLU A 8 0.36 8.98 10.53
C GLU A 8 -0.69 9.20 9.45
N PHE A 9 -1.37 8.14 8.98
CA PHE A 9 -2.45 8.27 8.00
C PHE A 9 -3.66 8.98 8.61
N ALA A 10 -4.01 8.66 9.85
CA ALA A 10 -5.08 9.35 10.57
C ALA A 10 -4.78 10.84 10.75
N ARG A 11 -3.56 11.19 11.20
CA ARG A 11 -3.11 12.58 11.34
C ARG A 11 -3.13 13.34 10.03
N PHE A 12 -2.75 12.71 8.92
CA PHE A 12 -2.86 13.30 7.60
C PHE A 12 -4.32 13.64 7.26
N VAL A 13 -5.24 12.67 7.36
CA VAL A 13 -6.67 12.91 7.07
C VAL A 13 -7.27 13.99 7.98
N GLU A 14 -6.91 14.02 9.27
CA GLU A 14 -7.33 15.06 10.20
C GLU A 14 -6.78 16.45 9.83
N ALA A 15 -5.55 16.53 9.33
CA ALA A 15 -4.99 17.78 8.83
C ALA A 15 -5.74 18.27 7.58
N GLU A 16 -6.06 17.37 6.66
CA GLU A 16 -6.84 17.68 5.45
C GLU A 16 -8.27 18.14 5.78
N ARG A 17 -8.88 17.56 6.82
CA ARG A 17 -10.18 18.03 7.34
C ARG A 17 -10.10 19.40 7.99
N ARG A 18 -9.08 19.64 8.81
CA ARG A 18 -8.84 20.96 9.43
C ARG A 18 -8.60 22.04 8.37
N ALA A 19 -7.93 21.69 7.28
CA ALA A 19 -7.73 22.55 6.12
C ALA A 19 -8.94 22.62 5.17
N GLN A 20 -10.07 22.00 5.52
CA GLN A 20 -11.31 21.97 4.74
C GLN A 20 -11.17 21.36 3.32
N ARG A 21 -10.09 20.64 3.04
CA ARG A 21 -9.89 19.93 1.76
C ARG A 21 -10.67 18.62 1.72
N LEU A 22 -10.85 17.98 2.87
CA LEU A 22 -11.71 16.82 3.07
C LEU A 22 -12.90 17.13 3.99
N PRO A 23 -14.10 16.59 3.69
CA PRO A 23 -15.23 16.70 4.60
C PRO A 23 -14.98 15.86 5.87
N ALA A 24 -15.60 16.28 6.96
CA ALA A 24 -15.70 15.44 8.15
C ALA A 24 -16.54 14.19 7.84
N ALA A 25 -16.17 13.04 8.39
CA ALA A 25 -17.02 11.86 8.37
C ALA A 25 -18.15 12.07 9.40
N THR A 26 -19.24 12.72 8.98
CA THR A 26 -20.37 13.10 9.85
C THR A 26 -21.30 11.94 10.14
N ARG A 27 -21.30 10.90 9.28
CA ARG A 27 -22.04 9.66 9.48
C ARG A 27 -21.25 8.46 8.96
N PRO A 28 -21.51 7.26 9.48
CA PRO A 28 -21.10 6.03 8.81
C PRO A 28 -21.64 5.97 7.38
N MET A 29 -20.81 5.48 6.45
CA MET A 29 -21.16 5.39 5.03
C MET A 29 -22.03 4.18 4.75
N ALA A 30 -23.04 4.36 3.89
CA ALA A 30 -23.89 3.28 3.40
C ALA A 30 -23.09 2.33 2.52
N GLU A 31 -23.54 1.09 2.39
CA GLU A 31 -22.89 0.09 1.56
C GLU A 31 -22.66 0.57 0.11
N GLY A 32 -21.43 0.41 -0.42
CA GLY A 32 -21.07 0.86 -1.77
C GLY A 32 -20.97 2.38 -1.95
N GLU A 33 -21.24 3.17 -0.91
CA GLU A 33 -21.10 4.62 -0.97
C GLU A 33 -19.62 5.00 -1.15
N VAL A 34 -19.36 5.88 -2.11
CA VAL A 34 -18.03 6.43 -2.41
C VAL A 34 -17.80 7.72 -1.64
N PHE A 35 -16.63 7.86 -1.02
CA PHE A 35 -16.22 9.06 -0.30
C PHE A 35 -15.55 10.05 -1.25
N LYS A 36 -15.46 11.32 -0.84
CA LYS A 36 -14.71 12.32 -1.60
C LYS A 36 -13.27 11.84 -1.83
N PRO A 37 -12.71 11.97 -3.04
CA PRO A 37 -11.33 11.59 -3.30
C PRO A 37 -10.36 12.28 -2.33
N VAL A 38 -9.39 11.51 -1.85
CA VAL A 38 -8.30 12.00 -1.00
C VAL A 38 -7.10 12.27 -1.88
N PHE A 39 -6.66 13.52 -1.89
CA PHE A 39 -5.47 13.92 -2.62
C PHE A 39 -4.26 14.01 -1.70
N ILE A 40 -3.21 13.27 -2.03
CA ILE A 40 -1.91 13.32 -1.38
C ILE A 40 -0.96 14.08 -2.31
N GLU A 41 -0.54 15.27 -1.89
CA GLU A 41 0.45 16.05 -2.62
C GLU A 41 1.78 15.28 -2.78
N ALA A 42 2.48 15.49 -3.90
CA ALA A 42 3.73 14.80 -4.22
C ALA A 42 4.78 14.94 -3.10
N GLY A 43 4.92 16.13 -2.51
CA GLY A 43 5.85 16.38 -1.40
C GLY A 43 5.52 15.58 -0.12
N ARG A 44 4.26 15.21 0.07
CA ARG A 44 3.78 14.41 1.22
C ARG A 44 3.81 12.90 0.94
N SER A 45 3.83 12.52 -0.33
CA SER A 45 3.72 11.13 -0.76
C SER A 45 4.89 10.28 -0.27
N ALA A 46 6.11 10.82 -0.26
CA ALA A 46 7.30 10.11 0.23
C ALA A 46 7.22 9.83 1.75
N GLU A 47 6.76 10.81 2.55
CA GLU A 47 6.61 10.62 3.99
C GLU A 47 5.62 9.50 4.31
N LEU A 48 4.46 9.52 3.65
CA LEU A 48 3.41 8.53 3.86
C LEU A 48 3.80 7.16 3.30
N LEU A 49 4.53 7.10 2.19
CA LEU A 49 5.06 5.85 1.67
C LEU A 49 6.08 5.23 2.64
N ARG A 50 6.91 6.02 3.33
CA ARG A 50 7.82 5.48 4.37
C ARG A 50 7.07 4.89 5.57
N VAL A 51 5.88 5.42 5.89
CA VAL A 51 4.99 4.78 6.88
C VAL A 51 4.57 3.40 6.40
N ALA A 52 4.17 3.28 5.13
CA ALA A 52 3.82 2.01 4.51
C ALA A 52 5.02 1.05 4.44
N ALA A 53 6.20 1.52 3.99
CA ALA A 53 7.42 0.72 3.88
C ALA A 53 7.88 0.14 5.23
N ARG A 54 7.81 0.94 6.29
CA ARG A 54 8.09 0.49 7.66
C ARG A 54 7.13 -0.61 8.11
N ARG A 55 5.85 -0.51 7.77
CA ARG A 55 4.85 -1.55 8.08
C ARG A 55 5.06 -2.81 7.24
N ALA A 56 5.37 -2.66 5.96
CA ALA A 56 5.74 -3.76 5.07
C ALA A 56 7.00 -4.50 5.57
N ALA A 57 7.93 -3.79 6.20
CA ALA A 57 9.10 -4.36 6.88
C ALA A 57 8.77 -4.97 8.27
N GLY A 58 7.50 -5.05 8.67
CA GLY A 58 7.05 -5.68 9.92
C GLY A 58 7.03 -4.75 11.14
N PHE A 59 7.34 -3.46 11.00
CA PHE A 59 7.36 -2.51 12.11
C PHE A 59 6.04 -1.74 12.22
N PHE A 60 5.10 -2.29 12.99
CA PHE A 60 3.78 -1.67 13.23
C PHE A 60 3.77 -0.63 14.37
N ARG A 61 4.86 -0.53 15.13
CA ARG A 61 5.05 0.42 16.24
C ARG A 61 6.26 1.32 15.97
N PRO A 62 6.36 2.48 16.64
CA PRO A 62 7.55 3.32 16.54
C PRO A 62 8.83 2.51 16.80
N SER A 63 9.79 2.64 15.89
CA SER A 63 11.07 1.93 15.92
C SER A 63 12.16 2.90 15.50
N LYS A 64 13.35 2.76 16.09
CA LYS A 64 14.57 3.46 15.64
C LYS A 64 15.28 2.75 14.48
N ARG A 65 14.84 1.53 14.13
CA ARG A 65 15.36 0.81 12.96
C ARG A 65 14.99 1.58 11.70
N ASN A 66 15.95 1.70 10.80
CA ASN A 66 15.82 2.31 9.48
C ASN A 66 15.98 1.28 8.34
N GLU A 67 16.46 0.09 8.67
CA GLU A 67 16.71 -1.00 7.72
C GLU A 67 16.32 -2.38 8.28
N VAL A 68 16.11 -3.32 7.37
CA VAL A 68 16.03 -4.77 7.63
C VAL A 68 17.08 -5.48 6.80
N VAL A 69 17.59 -6.60 7.30
CA VAL A 69 18.47 -7.49 6.52
C VAL A 69 17.64 -8.68 6.08
N TRP A 70 17.57 -8.90 4.77
CA TRP A 70 17.04 -10.12 4.17
C TRP A 70 18.17 -11.11 3.97
N VAL A 71 17.89 -12.39 4.22
CA VAL A 71 18.88 -13.47 4.18
C VAL A 71 18.37 -14.61 3.29
N GLU A 72 19.19 -15.04 2.34
CA GLU A 72 18.92 -16.17 1.44
C GLU A 72 20.21 -16.96 1.24
N GLY A 73 20.32 -18.08 1.96
CA GLY A 73 21.58 -18.83 2.06
C GLY A 73 22.67 -17.97 2.69
N GLU A 74 23.79 -17.82 1.97
CA GLU A 74 24.93 -16.98 2.37
C GLU A 74 24.81 -15.52 1.87
N ASN A 75 23.70 -15.16 1.20
CA ASN A 75 23.50 -13.81 0.69
C ASN A 75 22.72 -12.97 1.69
N GLU A 76 23.20 -11.75 1.93
CA GLU A 76 22.53 -10.76 2.76
C GLU A 76 22.26 -9.47 1.98
N LEU A 77 21.06 -8.92 2.14
CA LEU A 77 20.69 -7.61 1.60
C LEU A 77 20.10 -6.73 2.69
N ALA A 78 20.78 -5.63 3.01
CA ALA A 78 20.20 -4.57 3.81
C ALA A 78 19.23 -3.75 2.94
N VAL A 79 17.99 -3.59 3.41
CA VAL A 79 16.92 -2.81 2.77
C VAL A 79 16.54 -1.66 3.68
N MET A 80 16.85 -0.42 3.28
CA MET A 80 16.68 0.78 4.08
C MET A 80 15.25 1.33 3.94
N PHE A 81 14.28 0.66 4.56
CA PHE A 81 12.85 0.99 4.45
C PHE A 81 12.50 2.43 4.88
N ALA A 82 13.29 3.06 5.75
CA ALA A 82 13.05 4.45 6.18
C ALA A 82 13.46 5.49 5.13
N GLU A 83 14.22 5.07 4.12
CA GLU A 83 14.77 5.93 3.07
C GLU A 83 14.08 5.72 1.71
N VAL A 84 13.09 4.82 1.65
CA VAL A 84 12.25 4.62 0.46
C VAL A 84 11.71 5.95 -0.05
N ASP A 85 11.81 6.15 -1.36
CA ASP A 85 11.36 7.35 -2.04
C ASP A 85 10.25 7.03 -3.05
N VAL A 86 9.57 8.09 -3.49
CA VAL A 86 8.58 8.01 -4.55
C VAL A 86 8.71 9.21 -5.48
N LYS A 87 8.66 8.94 -6.78
CA LYS A 87 8.50 9.96 -7.81
C LYS A 87 7.23 9.70 -8.59
N LEU A 88 6.50 10.76 -8.88
CA LEU A 88 5.20 10.68 -9.53
C LEU A 88 5.25 11.35 -10.90
N SER A 89 4.58 10.73 -11.86
CA SER A 89 4.20 11.36 -13.12
C SER A 89 2.80 10.90 -13.51
N THR A 90 2.21 11.48 -14.55
CA THR A 90 0.85 11.10 -14.97
C THR A 90 0.77 9.60 -15.26
N GLY A 91 -0.09 8.90 -14.51
CA GLY A 91 -0.30 7.45 -14.62
C GLY A 91 0.87 6.59 -14.15
N LEU A 92 1.88 7.14 -13.47
CA LEU A 92 3.05 6.38 -13.04
C LEU A 92 3.47 6.70 -11.60
N ILE A 93 3.79 5.65 -10.84
CA ILE A 93 4.46 5.73 -9.54
C ILE A 93 5.81 5.04 -9.68
N ARG A 94 6.90 5.75 -9.39
CA ARG A 94 8.24 5.16 -9.32
C ARG A 94 8.67 5.08 -7.88
N ILE A 95 8.96 3.88 -7.40
CA ILE A 95 9.45 3.61 -6.05
C ILE A 95 10.95 3.37 -6.12
N GLY A 96 11.73 4.12 -5.34
CA GLY A 96 13.15 3.85 -5.12
C GLY A 96 13.36 3.22 -3.76
N ILE A 97 14.08 2.09 -3.74
CA ILE A 97 14.40 1.33 -2.54
C ILE A 97 15.92 1.33 -2.39
N PRO A 98 16.46 2.12 -1.45
CA PRO A 98 17.87 2.05 -1.12
C PRO A 98 18.19 0.70 -0.49
N VAL A 99 19.25 0.06 -0.99
CA VAL A 99 19.73 -1.25 -0.53
C VAL A 99 21.24 -1.27 -0.41
N ARG A 100 21.79 -2.23 0.32
CA ARG A 100 23.22 -2.45 0.42
C ARG A 100 23.54 -3.92 0.65
N CYS A 101 24.53 -4.43 -0.08
CA CYS A 101 25.23 -5.67 0.25
C CYS A 101 26.75 -5.42 0.23
N ASP A 102 27.52 -6.41 0.65
CA ASP A 102 28.99 -6.37 0.68
C ASP A 102 29.60 -6.25 -0.72
N GLN A 103 28.98 -6.84 -1.76
CA GLN A 103 29.54 -6.79 -3.11
C GLN A 103 29.26 -5.48 -3.86
N THR A 104 28.11 -4.83 -3.63
CA THR A 104 27.76 -3.59 -4.35
C THR A 104 28.02 -2.32 -3.55
N GLY A 105 28.16 -2.42 -2.23
CA GLY A 105 27.97 -1.26 -1.36
C GLY A 105 26.55 -0.68 -1.50
N PRO A 106 26.35 0.61 -1.20
CA PRO A 106 25.06 1.27 -1.37
C PRO A 106 24.60 1.30 -2.83
N ALA A 107 23.36 0.87 -3.06
CA ALA A 107 22.70 0.88 -4.36
C ALA A 107 21.22 1.29 -4.22
N SER A 108 20.56 1.51 -5.36
CA SER A 108 19.12 1.80 -5.40
C SER A 108 18.44 0.85 -6.37
N ILE A 109 17.30 0.31 -5.94
CA ILE A 109 16.40 -0.48 -6.76
C ILE A 109 15.22 0.39 -7.13
N GLU A 110 14.92 0.50 -8.42
CA GLU A 110 13.77 1.26 -8.91
C GLU A 110 12.69 0.32 -9.46
N LEU A 111 11.45 0.51 -9.02
CA LEU A 111 10.29 -0.15 -9.60
C LEU A 111 9.27 0.89 -10.09
N LEU A 112 8.74 0.65 -11.29
CA LEU A 112 7.73 1.50 -11.92
C LEU A 112 6.38 0.79 -11.92
N PHE A 113 5.36 1.49 -11.43
CA PHE A 113 3.97 1.09 -11.49
C PHE A 113 3.23 1.97 -12.49
N ALA A 114 2.60 1.37 -13.48
CA ALA A 114 1.57 2.00 -14.29
C ALA A 114 0.23 1.91 -13.57
N VAL A 115 -0.44 3.04 -13.40
CA VAL A 115 -1.69 3.20 -12.66
C VAL A 115 -2.65 4.11 -13.45
N GLY A 116 -3.86 4.32 -12.93
CA GLY A 116 -4.80 5.28 -13.51
C GLY A 116 -4.28 6.72 -13.54
N SER A 117 -4.88 7.53 -14.40
CA SER A 117 -4.70 8.98 -14.43
C SER A 117 -6.06 9.68 -14.38
N PRO A 118 -6.15 10.99 -14.07
CA PRO A 118 -7.45 11.66 -14.00
C PRO A 118 -8.25 11.63 -15.32
N THR A 119 -7.58 11.56 -16.47
CA THR A 119 -8.23 11.47 -17.79
C THR A 119 -8.47 10.03 -18.24
N GLN A 120 -7.82 9.06 -17.59
CA GLN A 120 -7.94 7.62 -17.85
C GLN A 120 -7.91 6.86 -16.52
N PRO A 121 -9.00 6.95 -15.72
CA PRO A 121 -9.08 6.24 -14.46
C PRO A 121 -9.10 4.73 -14.73
N ALA A 122 -8.38 3.97 -13.89
CA ALA A 122 -8.20 2.53 -14.07
C ALA A 122 -8.73 1.72 -12.89
N GLY A 123 -9.57 2.31 -12.03
CA GLY A 123 -9.90 1.72 -10.73
C GLY A 123 -8.63 1.49 -9.90
N LEU A 124 -8.58 0.39 -9.14
CA LEU A 124 -7.37 -0.08 -8.45
C LEU A 124 -6.44 -0.93 -9.32
N TYR A 125 -6.50 -0.76 -10.65
CA TYR A 125 -5.57 -1.43 -11.53
C TYR A 125 -4.19 -0.79 -11.45
N ALA A 126 -3.18 -1.63 -11.26
CA ALA A 126 -1.78 -1.24 -11.36
C ALA A 126 -0.99 -2.38 -12.03
N ALA A 127 0.01 -2.02 -12.83
CA ALA A 127 0.93 -2.97 -13.47
C ALA A 127 2.37 -2.56 -13.19
N ALA A 128 3.23 -3.53 -12.86
CA ALA A 128 4.65 -3.31 -12.64
C ALA A 128 5.47 -4.31 -13.47
N ALA A 129 6.70 -3.95 -13.81
CA ALA A 129 7.64 -4.89 -14.40
C ALA A 129 7.91 -6.04 -13.42
N ARG A 130 8.01 -7.27 -13.93
CA ARG A 130 8.39 -8.44 -13.10
C ARG A 130 9.79 -8.32 -12.53
N ARG A 131 10.66 -7.60 -13.24
CA ARG A 131 12.05 -7.39 -12.85
C ARG A 131 12.26 -5.92 -12.54
N PRO A 132 12.72 -5.56 -11.33
CA PRO A 132 13.05 -4.18 -11.00
C PRO A 132 14.36 -3.74 -11.67
N ASN A 133 14.58 -2.43 -11.76
CA ASN A 133 15.83 -1.85 -12.25
C ASN A 133 16.83 -1.74 -11.08
N GLY A 134 18.08 -2.14 -11.31
CA GLY A 134 19.14 -2.09 -10.30
C GLY A 134 20.33 -2.96 -10.69
N PRO A 135 21.37 -3.05 -9.83
CA PRO A 135 22.51 -3.92 -10.08
C PRO A 135 22.08 -5.38 -10.26
N ASP A 136 22.59 -6.04 -11.32
CA ASP A 136 22.20 -7.39 -11.70
C ASP A 136 22.41 -8.42 -10.57
N ILE A 137 23.51 -8.27 -9.83
CA ILE A 137 23.84 -9.09 -8.66
C ILE A 137 22.79 -9.03 -7.53
N ILE A 138 22.09 -7.90 -7.39
CA ILE A 138 21.00 -7.78 -6.41
C ILE A 138 19.70 -8.30 -7.02
N VAL A 139 19.38 -7.88 -8.25
CA VAL A 139 18.10 -8.16 -8.88
C VAL A 139 17.93 -9.65 -9.20
N SER A 140 19.00 -10.35 -9.53
CA SER A 140 18.96 -11.80 -9.83
C SER A 140 18.58 -12.66 -8.62
N THR A 141 18.98 -12.26 -7.41
CA THR A 141 18.65 -12.97 -6.16
C THR A 141 17.37 -12.43 -5.53
N TRP A 142 17.25 -11.10 -5.42
CA TRP A 142 16.24 -10.46 -4.59
C TRP A 142 15.08 -9.83 -5.36
N GLY A 143 15.08 -9.92 -6.69
CA GLY A 143 14.15 -9.19 -7.55
C GLY A 143 12.67 -9.38 -7.18
N ASP A 144 12.25 -10.63 -6.97
CA ASP A 144 10.87 -10.96 -6.62
C ASP A 144 10.48 -10.40 -5.23
N ALA A 145 11.38 -10.52 -4.25
CA ALA A 145 11.16 -9.98 -2.90
C ALA A 145 11.08 -8.45 -2.90
N LEU A 146 11.93 -7.78 -3.68
CA LEU A 146 11.92 -6.32 -3.84
C LEU A 146 10.65 -5.83 -4.55
N VAL A 147 10.17 -6.57 -5.55
CA VAL A 147 8.89 -6.29 -6.22
C VAL A 147 7.72 -6.46 -5.25
N ALA A 148 7.69 -7.55 -4.48
CA ALA A 148 6.66 -7.80 -3.49
C ALA A 148 6.65 -6.71 -2.40
N PHE A 149 7.81 -6.30 -1.91
CA PHE A 149 7.95 -5.21 -0.95
C PHE A 149 7.43 -3.88 -1.50
N ALA A 150 7.81 -3.51 -2.73
CA ALA A 150 7.31 -2.31 -3.37
C ALA A 150 5.78 -2.32 -3.55
N TRP A 151 5.20 -3.46 -3.95
CA TRP A 151 3.75 -3.66 -4.01
C TRP A 151 3.11 -3.45 -2.64
N GLN A 152 3.66 -4.07 -1.59
CA GLN A 152 3.13 -3.92 -0.23
C GLN A 152 3.16 -2.45 0.22
N CYS A 153 4.23 -1.70 -0.08
CA CYS A 153 4.32 -0.27 0.21
C CYS A 153 3.19 0.53 -0.46
N VAL A 154 2.92 0.29 -1.75
CA VAL A 154 1.85 0.99 -2.47
C VAL A 154 0.47 0.59 -1.92
N LEU A 155 0.23 -0.70 -1.70
CA LEU A 155 -1.04 -1.21 -1.18
C LEU A 155 -1.32 -0.70 0.24
N ASP A 156 -0.32 -0.70 1.12
CA ASP A 156 -0.45 -0.20 2.50
C ASP A 156 -0.69 1.31 2.54
N LEU A 157 -0.06 2.09 1.66
CA LEU A 157 -0.31 3.52 1.54
C LEU A 157 -1.77 3.77 1.13
N VAL A 158 -2.21 3.14 0.04
CA VAL A 158 -3.52 3.39 -0.56
C VAL A 158 -4.64 2.89 0.36
N THR A 159 -4.47 1.69 0.93
CA THR A 159 -5.42 1.11 1.89
C THR A 159 -5.44 1.88 3.20
N GLY A 160 -4.27 2.27 3.71
CA GLY A 160 -4.15 3.02 4.96
C GLY A 160 -4.83 4.39 4.90
N ILE A 161 -4.71 5.08 3.76
CA ILE A 161 -5.34 6.38 3.54
C ILE A 161 -6.86 6.23 3.39
N ALA A 162 -7.34 5.28 2.59
CA ALA A 162 -8.77 5.01 2.49
C ALA A 162 -9.36 4.67 3.86
N ALA A 163 -8.72 3.77 4.60
CA ALA A 163 -9.14 3.38 5.94
C ALA A 163 -9.17 4.55 6.94
N ALA A 164 -8.23 5.48 6.84
CA ALA A 164 -8.18 6.67 7.68
C ALA A 164 -9.35 7.65 7.45
N THR A 165 -10.05 7.56 6.32
CA THR A 165 -11.16 8.47 6.00
C THR A 165 -12.45 8.19 6.73
N GLY A 166 -12.67 6.98 7.25
CA GLY A 166 -13.88 6.70 7.99
C GLY A 166 -14.23 5.23 8.07
N LYS A 167 -15.50 4.98 8.39
CA LYS A 167 -16.07 3.64 8.55
C LYS A 167 -17.42 3.54 7.84
N ASP A 168 -17.74 2.32 7.42
CA ASP A 168 -19.09 1.98 6.98
C ASP A 168 -20.07 1.84 8.17
N GLN A 169 -21.36 1.65 7.87
CA GLN A 169 -22.42 1.41 8.87
C GLN A 169 -22.18 0.21 9.79
N ARG A 170 -21.26 -0.70 9.43
CA ARG A 170 -20.90 -1.89 10.23
C ARG A 170 -19.64 -1.65 11.06
N GLY A 171 -19.03 -0.47 10.96
CA GLY A 171 -17.79 -0.13 11.64
C GLY A 171 -16.53 -0.61 10.94
N ASN A 172 -16.60 -1.18 9.74
CA ASN A 172 -15.42 -1.55 8.96
C ASN A 172 -14.77 -0.31 8.38
N LEU A 173 -13.45 -0.33 8.27
CA LEU A 173 -12.69 0.69 7.57
C LEU A 173 -13.03 0.70 6.07
N LEU A 174 -13.09 1.90 5.50
CA LEU A 174 -13.31 2.10 4.07
C LEU A 174 -12.15 1.49 3.26
N VAL A 175 -12.47 1.04 2.06
CA VAL A 175 -11.51 0.44 1.13
C VAL A 175 -11.24 1.37 -0.04
N PRO A 176 -10.02 1.38 -0.59
CA PRO A 176 -9.80 2.10 -1.83
C PRO A 176 -10.51 1.37 -2.98
N VAL A 177 -10.98 2.11 -3.98
CA VAL A 177 -11.59 1.55 -5.21
C VAL A 177 -11.03 2.13 -6.49
N GLU A 178 -10.37 3.28 -6.39
CA GLU A 178 -9.68 3.91 -7.50
C GLU A 178 -8.41 4.60 -7.02
N ILE A 179 -7.38 4.55 -7.86
CA ILE A 179 -6.16 5.33 -7.74
C ILE A 179 -5.88 6.05 -9.07
N ALA A 180 -5.61 7.36 -8.97
CA ALA A 180 -5.16 8.16 -10.09
C ALA A 180 -3.91 8.95 -9.69
N VAL A 181 -2.92 9.01 -10.58
CA VAL A 181 -1.64 9.68 -10.27
C VAL A 181 -1.30 10.73 -11.32
N THR A 182 -0.80 11.86 -10.83
CA THR A 182 -0.16 12.91 -11.63
C THR A 182 1.16 13.31 -10.97
N GLY A 183 1.97 14.13 -11.65
CA GLY A 183 3.16 14.72 -11.02
C GLY A 183 2.83 15.59 -9.78
N ARG A 184 1.58 16.02 -9.60
CA ARG A 184 1.17 16.79 -8.42
C ARG A 184 0.89 15.92 -7.20
N GLY A 185 0.59 14.64 -7.37
CA GLY A 185 0.13 13.80 -6.26
C GLY A 185 -0.65 12.55 -6.67
N ILE A 186 -1.10 11.85 -5.64
CA ILE A 186 -1.89 10.62 -5.70
C ILE A 186 -3.31 10.94 -5.24
N GLU A 187 -4.28 10.63 -6.07
CA GLU A 187 -5.70 10.67 -5.71
C GLU A 187 -6.19 9.25 -5.43
N ILE A 188 -6.86 9.08 -4.29
CA ILE A 188 -7.40 7.79 -3.84
C ILE A 188 -8.88 7.98 -3.60
N VAL A 189 -9.71 7.09 -4.13
CA VAL A 189 -11.16 7.09 -3.91
C VAL A 189 -11.52 6.03 -2.87
N PRO A 190 -11.92 6.41 -1.64
CA PRO A 190 -12.39 5.47 -0.63
C PRO A 190 -13.86 5.10 -0.87
N MET A 191 -14.25 3.89 -0.47
CA MET A 191 -15.61 3.39 -0.58
C MET A 191 -15.97 2.51 0.62
N ALA A 192 -17.24 2.52 1.02
CA ALA A 192 -17.79 1.53 1.93
C ALA A 192 -17.89 0.17 1.22
N ARG A 193 -17.51 -0.91 1.91
CA ARG A 193 -17.47 -2.26 1.34
C ARG A 193 -18.87 -2.72 0.92
N HIS A 194 -18.97 -3.41 -0.22
CA HIS A 194 -20.17 -4.17 -0.58
C HIS A 194 -20.35 -5.41 0.28
N ARG A 195 -21.60 -5.79 0.51
CA ARG A 195 -22.00 -7.07 1.05
C ARG A 195 -22.16 -8.05 -0.10
N PHE A 196 -21.32 -9.07 -0.10
CA PHE A 196 -21.60 -10.25 -0.89
C PHE A 196 -22.51 -11.17 -0.06
N ALA A 197 -23.77 -11.29 -0.46
CA ALA A 197 -24.66 -12.29 0.11
C ALA A 197 -24.25 -13.67 -0.45
N GLY A 198 -23.63 -14.49 0.37
CA GLY A 198 -23.18 -15.82 -0.03
C GLY A 198 -22.53 -16.57 1.12
N SER A 199 -23.32 -17.01 2.10
CA SER A 199 -22.86 -18.10 2.96
C SER A 199 -22.69 -19.33 2.06
N SER A 200 -21.48 -19.87 1.99
CA SER A 200 -21.25 -21.18 1.38
C SER A 200 -22.18 -22.19 2.07
N THR A 201 -23.26 -22.57 1.38
CA THR A 201 -24.14 -23.68 1.75
C THR A 201 -23.61 -24.98 1.17
N LEU A 202 -22.29 -25.09 0.95
CA LEU A 202 -21.63 -26.38 0.76
C LEU A 202 -21.76 -27.16 2.06
N LYS A 203 -22.89 -27.87 2.20
CA LYS A 203 -23.04 -28.95 3.17
C LYS A 203 -21.89 -29.91 2.93
N SER A 204 -21.01 -30.07 3.90
CA SER A 204 -20.04 -31.16 3.93
C SER A 204 -20.81 -32.48 3.81
N SER A 205 -20.78 -33.08 2.62
CA SER A 205 -21.33 -34.41 2.40
C SER A 205 -20.28 -35.42 2.83
N THR A 206 -20.10 -35.59 4.13
CA THR A 206 -19.34 -36.73 4.66
C THR A 206 -20.22 -37.49 5.64
N LYS A 207 -21.12 -38.31 5.11
CA LYS A 207 -21.53 -39.52 5.83
C LYS A 207 -20.40 -40.52 5.64
N ILE A 208 -19.46 -40.56 6.59
CA ILE A 208 -18.61 -41.74 6.75
C ILE A 208 -19.56 -42.83 7.27
N GLY A 209 -19.92 -43.76 6.38
CA GLY A 209 -20.61 -44.97 6.78
C GLY A 209 -19.73 -45.74 7.75
N LYS A 210 -20.27 -46.06 8.93
CA LYS A 210 -19.72 -47.13 9.76
C LYS A 210 -19.88 -48.43 9.00
N LEU A 211 -18.78 -49.08 8.68
CA LEU A 211 -18.74 -50.51 8.39
C LEU A 211 -18.21 -51.23 9.64
N PRO A 212 -18.68 -52.48 9.86
CA PRO A 212 -18.61 -53.20 11.13
C PRO A 212 -17.19 -53.56 11.57
#